data_AF-A0A8I3AEH2-F1
#
_entry.id   AF-A0A8I3AEH2-F1
#
_cell.length_a   1.000
_cell.length_b   1.000
_cell.length_c   1.000
_cell.angle_alpha   90.00
_cell.angle_beta   90.00
_cell.angle_gamma   90.00
#
_symmetry.space_group_name_H-M   'P 1'
#
loop_
_entity.id
_entity.type
_entity.pdbx_description
1 polymer ?
#
loop_
_entity_poly.entity_id
_entity_poly.type
_entity_poly.pdbx_seq_one_letter_code
_entity_poly.pdbx_strand_id
1 'polypeptide(L)'
;MPQNPAHLEPSKLGTKDYWDALYTRELTNHAADPSDEGTVWFDDADAEARVLAYLEALPEAAPFDHDLRQADAAFLDLGCGNGSLLFALRDDGWAGRMLGVDYSERSVALARQIAAARRAAQEDEDTDAAGGEGGGEDMDADGEGEAQIGFAEWDVLRGDFGAVLDGPQREGWSVVLDKGTFDAVCLSGEQDAATGRRVSEGYRARVLALFGGAKGQAISTVAFQRQRA
;
A
#
# COMPACT_ATOMS: atom_id res chain seq x y z
N MET A 1 -19.24 -7.08 32.04
CA MET A 1 -18.48 -7.22 30.78
C MET A 1 -18.67 -5.93 30.00
N PRO A 2 -17.60 -5.23 29.59
CA PRO A 2 -17.77 -4.17 28.60
C PRO A 2 -18.38 -4.78 27.34
N GLN A 3 -19.45 -4.18 26.82
CA GLN A 3 -20.00 -4.58 25.53
C GLN A 3 -18.99 -4.21 24.45
N ASN A 4 -18.69 -5.14 23.53
CA ASN A 4 -17.93 -4.79 22.35
C ASN A 4 -18.70 -3.71 21.56
N PRO A 5 -17.99 -2.79 20.89
CA PRO A 5 -18.62 -1.86 19.97
C PRO A 5 -19.46 -2.62 18.95
N ALA A 6 -20.61 -2.07 18.58
CA ALA A 6 -21.40 -2.62 17.49
C ALA A 6 -20.59 -2.59 16.18
N HIS A 7 -20.73 -3.64 15.37
CA HIS A 7 -20.13 -3.65 14.03
C HIS A 7 -20.72 -2.57 13.15
N LEU A 8 -19.94 -2.08 12.20
CA LEU A 8 -20.44 -1.19 11.17
C LEU A 8 -21.44 -1.92 10.27
N GLU A 9 -22.43 -1.16 9.80
CA GLU A 9 -23.36 -1.66 8.80
C GLU A 9 -22.62 -1.86 7.47
N PRO A 10 -22.86 -2.98 6.76
CA PRO A 10 -22.24 -3.23 5.48
C PRO A 10 -22.54 -2.12 4.47
N SER A 11 -21.57 -1.81 3.61
CA SER A 11 -21.75 -0.83 2.53
C SER A 11 -21.00 -1.23 1.26
N LYS A 12 -21.26 -0.52 0.16
CA LYS A 12 -20.53 -0.72 -1.11
C LYS A 12 -19.01 -0.57 -0.94
N LEU A 13 -18.53 0.25 -0.01
CA LEU A 13 -17.09 0.42 0.25
C LEU A 13 -16.44 -0.85 0.84
N GLY A 14 -17.23 -1.80 1.34
CA GLY A 14 -16.76 -3.10 1.79
C GLY A 14 -16.78 -4.19 0.72
N THR A 15 -17.09 -3.87 -0.55
CA THR A 15 -17.22 -4.87 -1.61
C THR A 15 -16.15 -4.71 -2.68
N LYS A 16 -15.57 -5.84 -3.11
CA LYS A 16 -14.60 -5.87 -4.20
C LYS A 16 -15.18 -5.29 -5.49
N ASP A 17 -16.46 -5.54 -5.79
CA ASP A 17 -17.14 -5.00 -6.98
C ASP A 17 -17.09 -3.47 -7.06
N TYR A 18 -17.23 -2.77 -5.93
CA TYR A 18 -17.14 -1.31 -5.90
C TYR A 18 -15.73 -0.84 -6.25
N TRP A 19 -14.72 -1.45 -5.64
CA TRP A 19 -13.32 -1.09 -5.87
C TRP A 19 -12.85 -1.47 -7.28
N ASP A 20 -13.21 -2.64 -7.79
CA ASP A 20 -12.92 -3.04 -9.17
C ASP A 20 -13.56 -2.07 -10.18
N ALA A 21 -14.80 -1.62 -9.94
CA ALA A 21 -15.46 -0.63 -10.79
C ALA A 21 -14.81 0.76 -10.70
N LEU A 22 -14.39 1.18 -9.50
CA LEU A 22 -13.62 2.41 -9.31
C LEU A 22 -12.32 2.35 -10.12
N TYR A 23 -11.47 1.36 -9.88
CA TYR A 23 -10.16 1.27 -10.53
C TYR A 23 -10.24 1.02 -12.03
N THR A 24 -11.31 0.38 -12.53
CA THR A 24 -11.57 0.31 -13.98
C THR A 24 -11.74 1.70 -14.60
N ARG A 25 -12.45 2.59 -13.90
CA ARG A 25 -12.60 3.98 -14.35
C ARG A 25 -11.30 4.74 -14.22
N GLU A 26 -10.59 4.62 -13.10
CA GLU A 26 -9.32 5.31 -12.90
C GLU A 26 -8.26 4.88 -13.94
N LEU A 27 -8.20 3.60 -14.31
CA LEU A 27 -7.37 3.12 -15.43
C LEU A 27 -7.72 3.80 -16.76
N THR A 28 -9.02 3.98 -17.03
CA THR A 28 -9.48 4.66 -18.25
C THR A 28 -9.09 6.14 -18.23
N ASN A 29 -9.21 6.79 -17.07
CA ASN A 29 -8.83 8.19 -16.89
C ASN A 29 -7.32 8.37 -17.07
N HIS A 30 -6.50 7.58 -16.38
CA HIS A 30 -5.04 7.64 -16.46
C HIS A 30 -4.52 7.37 -17.88
N ALA A 31 -5.15 6.45 -18.61
CA ALA A 31 -4.82 6.21 -20.02
C ALA A 31 -5.15 7.40 -20.94
N ALA A 32 -6.14 8.23 -20.58
CA ALA A 32 -6.51 9.43 -21.31
C ALA A 32 -5.68 10.66 -20.90
N ASP A 33 -5.25 10.71 -19.64
CA ASP A 33 -4.44 11.76 -19.04
C ASP A 33 -3.47 11.15 -18.01
N PRO A 34 -2.18 10.96 -18.36
CA PRO A 34 -1.19 10.37 -17.46
C PRO A 34 -0.93 11.19 -16.18
N SER A 35 -1.39 12.44 -16.10
CA SER A 35 -1.31 13.25 -14.88
C SER A 35 -2.44 12.95 -13.88
N ASP A 36 -3.50 12.26 -14.32
CA ASP A 36 -4.55 11.74 -13.44
C ASP A 36 -4.08 10.42 -12.80
N GLU A 37 -3.53 10.51 -11.59
CA GLU A 37 -3.11 9.35 -10.80
C GLU A 37 -4.27 8.65 -10.07
N GLY A 38 -5.51 9.06 -10.35
CA GLY A 38 -6.73 8.49 -9.79
C GLY A 38 -7.02 8.89 -8.35
N THR A 39 -8.01 8.21 -7.77
CA THR A 39 -8.52 8.56 -6.44
C THR A 39 -7.55 8.16 -5.32
N VAL A 40 -7.09 9.16 -4.56
CA VAL A 40 -6.37 8.97 -3.29
C VAL A 40 -7.37 8.96 -2.14
N TRP A 41 -7.61 7.78 -1.55
CA TRP A 41 -8.56 7.65 -0.45
C TRP A 41 -8.03 8.33 0.82
N PHE A 42 -8.84 9.09 1.58
CA PHE A 42 -8.40 9.91 2.73
C PHE A 42 -7.43 11.06 2.44
N ASP A 43 -7.37 11.55 1.20
CA ASP A 43 -6.65 12.78 0.85
C ASP A 43 -7.17 13.99 1.68
N ASP A 44 -8.48 14.06 1.92
CA ASP A 44 -9.12 15.09 2.75
C ASP A 44 -8.68 15.09 4.22
N ALA A 45 -8.15 13.97 4.70
CA ALA A 45 -7.64 13.81 6.07
C ALA A 45 -6.12 14.00 6.16
N ASP A 46 -5.44 14.28 5.04
CA ASP A 46 -3.99 14.42 4.94
C ASP A 46 -3.25 13.17 5.47
N ALA A 47 -3.81 12.00 5.17
CA ALA A 47 -3.39 10.73 5.79
C ALA A 47 -1.94 10.37 5.46
N GLU A 48 -1.48 10.64 4.23
CA GLU A 48 -0.13 10.33 3.78
C GLU A 48 0.91 11.20 4.48
N ALA A 49 0.69 12.52 4.53
CA ALA A 49 1.56 13.44 5.24
C ALA A 49 1.64 13.11 6.74
N ARG A 50 0.55 12.65 7.35
CA ARG A 50 0.55 12.21 8.76
C ARG A 50 1.35 10.93 8.97
N VAL A 51 1.30 9.98 8.05
CA VAL A 51 2.12 8.75 8.11
C VAL A 51 3.59 9.12 7.98
N LEU A 52 3.96 9.97 7.01
CA LEU A 52 5.32 10.45 6.81
C LEU A 52 5.85 11.19 8.06
N ALA A 53 5.11 12.17 8.57
CA ALA A 53 5.48 12.91 9.78
C ALA A 53 5.62 12.00 11.01
N TYR A 54 4.79 10.97 11.11
CA TYR A 54 4.91 9.98 12.18
C TYR A 54 6.21 9.17 12.04
N LEU A 55 6.52 8.68 10.83
CA LEU A 55 7.74 7.93 10.55
C LEU A 55 9.01 8.76 10.80
N GLU A 56 9.01 10.04 10.42
CA GLU A 56 10.11 10.98 10.68
C GLU A 56 10.33 11.19 12.20
N ALA A 57 9.25 11.21 12.99
CA ALA A 57 9.32 11.42 14.43
C ALA A 57 9.64 10.15 15.25
N LEU A 58 9.54 8.95 14.65
CA LEU A 58 9.76 7.67 15.36
C LEU A 58 11.14 7.52 15.99
N PRO A 59 12.26 7.89 15.32
CA PRO A 59 13.59 7.83 15.91
C PRO A 59 13.74 8.68 17.19
N GLU A 60 12.97 9.77 17.31
CA GLU A 60 13.03 10.69 18.46
C GLU A 60 12.03 10.32 19.58
N ALA A 61 10.90 9.69 19.23
CA ALA A 61 9.76 9.49 20.14
C ALA A 61 9.65 8.08 20.75
N ALA A 62 10.35 7.07 20.20
CA ALA A 62 10.18 5.68 20.63
C ALA A 62 11.08 5.30 21.83
N PRO A 63 10.51 4.88 22.98
CA PRO A 63 11.29 4.29 24.10
C PRO A 63 11.79 2.86 23.82
N PHE A 64 11.67 2.38 22.58
CA PHE A 64 12.06 1.04 22.16
C PHE A 64 13.09 1.14 21.03
N ASP A 65 14.12 0.31 21.16
CA ASP A 65 15.24 0.09 20.24
C ASP A 65 14.73 -0.50 18.90
N HIS A 66 14.11 0.34 18.07
CA HIS A 66 13.71 0.03 16.71
C HIS A 66 14.61 0.83 15.76
N ASP A 67 15.58 0.14 15.17
CA ASP A 67 16.49 0.68 14.15
C ASP A 67 15.75 0.82 12.81
N LEU A 68 14.65 1.57 12.79
CA LEU A 68 13.98 1.96 11.55
C LEU A 68 14.82 3.04 10.89
N ARG A 69 15.58 2.65 9.87
CA ARG A 69 16.41 3.59 9.11
C ARG A 69 15.82 3.76 7.74
N GLN A 70 15.83 5.00 7.28
CA GLN A 70 15.35 5.35 5.95
C GLN A 70 16.07 4.57 4.83
N ALA A 71 17.34 4.24 5.08
CA ALA A 71 18.18 3.49 4.14
C ALA A 71 17.74 2.05 3.86
N ASP A 72 17.04 1.38 4.79
CA ASP A 72 16.78 -0.05 4.68
C ASP A 72 15.44 -0.56 5.23
N ALA A 73 14.63 0.29 5.86
CA ALA A 73 13.31 -0.13 6.32
C ALA A 73 12.45 -0.63 5.15
N ALA A 74 11.90 -1.84 5.32
CA ALA A 74 11.05 -2.48 4.32
C ALA A 74 9.56 -2.25 4.63
N PHE A 75 8.80 -1.86 3.61
CA PHE A 75 7.38 -1.49 3.73
C PHE A 75 6.47 -2.44 2.92
N LEU A 76 5.38 -2.87 3.55
CA LEU A 76 4.25 -3.51 2.89
C LEU A 76 3.02 -2.64 3.05
N ASP A 77 2.43 -2.20 1.95
CA ASP A 77 1.20 -1.39 1.95
C ASP A 77 -0.02 -2.26 1.61
N LEU A 78 -0.94 -2.39 2.57
CA LEU A 78 -2.16 -3.17 2.44
C LEU A 78 -3.24 -2.31 1.77
N GLY A 79 -3.89 -2.87 0.75
CA GLY A 79 -4.88 -2.16 -0.06
C GLY A 79 -4.28 -0.91 -0.68
N CYS A 80 -3.15 -1.08 -1.37
CA CYS A 80 -2.28 0.01 -1.81
C CYS A 80 -2.94 0.97 -2.82
N GLY A 81 -4.09 0.61 -3.39
CA GLY A 81 -4.79 1.48 -4.32
C GLY A 81 -3.94 1.78 -5.55
N ASN A 82 -3.80 3.07 -5.83
CA ASN A 82 -2.94 3.61 -6.89
C ASN A 82 -1.43 3.65 -6.53
N GLY A 83 -1.04 3.26 -5.31
CA GLY A 83 0.36 3.25 -4.85
C GLY A 83 0.88 4.59 -4.31
N SER A 84 0.04 5.63 -4.25
CA SER A 84 0.39 7.00 -3.79
C SER A 84 1.23 7.04 -2.53
N LEU A 85 0.85 6.31 -1.47
CA LEU A 85 1.60 6.29 -0.21
C LEU A 85 3.02 5.76 -0.37
N LEU A 86 3.22 4.71 -1.18
CA LEU A 86 4.56 4.16 -1.44
C LEU A 86 5.40 5.09 -2.30
N PHE A 87 4.78 5.80 -3.26
CA PHE A 87 5.48 6.84 -4.02
C PHE A 87 5.92 7.98 -3.10
N ALA A 88 5.05 8.46 -2.23
CA ALA A 88 5.37 9.50 -1.27
C ALA A 88 6.52 9.10 -0.32
N LEU A 89 6.55 7.84 0.14
CA LEU A 89 7.68 7.32 0.92
C LEU A 89 8.98 7.30 0.11
N ARG A 90 8.92 6.92 -1.17
CA ARG A 90 10.10 6.92 -2.04
C ARG A 90 10.62 8.33 -2.28
N ASP A 91 9.73 9.28 -2.55
CA ASP A 91 10.03 10.69 -2.77
C ASP A 91 10.61 11.35 -1.50
N ASP A 92 10.20 10.88 -0.32
CA ASP A 92 10.73 11.31 0.99
C ASP A 92 12.12 10.71 1.31
N GLY A 93 12.63 9.78 0.48
CA GLY A 93 13.98 9.23 0.57
C GLY A 93 14.08 7.82 1.15
N TRP A 94 12.96 7.16 1.46
CA TRP A 94 12.97 5.78 1.95
C TRP A 94 13.47 4.81 0.87
N ALA A 95 14.61 4.18 1.14
CA ALA A 95 15.36 3.41 0.14
C ALA A 95 15.08 1.90 0.17
N GLY A 96 14.59 1.38 1.31
CA GLY A 96 14.35 -0.05 1.50
C GLY A 96 13.27 -0.64 0.57
N ARG A 97 13.09 -1.97 0.61
CA ARG A 97 12.11 -2.66 -0.24
C ARG A 97 10.69 -2.16 0.06
N MET A 98 9.92 -1.87 -0.98
CA MET A 98 8.51 -1.50 -0.86
C MET A 98 7.66 -2.44 -1.71
N LEU A 99 6.56 -2.94 -1.15
CA LEU A 99 5.57 -3.74 -1.86
C LEU A 99 4.17 -3.20 -1.57
N GLY A 100 3.44 -2.80 -2.60
CA GLY A 100 2.01 -2.52 -2.52
C GLY A 100 1.21 -3.76 -2.88
N VAL A 101 0.23 -4.11 -2.05
CA VAL A 101 -0.68 -5.21 -2.35
C VAL A 101 -2.12 -4.77 -2.33
N ASP A 102 -2.90 -5.30 -3.26
CA ASP A 102 -4.33 -5.07 -3.32
C ASP A 102 -5.05 -6.33 -3.78
N TYR A 103 -6.27 -6.58 -3.31
CA TYR A 103 -7.09 -7.71 -3.78
C TYR A 103 -7.71 -7.45 -5.17
N SER A 104 -7.50 -6.27 -5.73
CA SER A 104 -8.01 -5.81 -7.01
C SER A 104 -6.87 -5.76 -8.00
N GLU A 105 -6.87 -6.70 -8.94
CA GLU A 105 -5.97 -6.68 -10.09
C GLU A 105 -6.00 -5.34 -10.85
N ARG A 106 -7.16 -4.65 -10.86
CA ARG A 106 -7.30 -3.32 -11.51
C ARG A 106 -6.56 -2.23 -10.75
N SER A 107 -6.59 -2.28 -9.42
CA SER A 107 -5.78 -1.41 -8.57
C SER A 107 -4.29 -1.61 -8.81
N VAL A 108 -3.84 -2.86 -8.81
CA VAL A 108 -2.44 -3.22 -9.06
C VAL A 108 -1.99 -2.78 -10.46
N ALA A 109 -2.86 -2.94 -11.46
CA ALA A 109 -2.59 -2.46 -12.81
C ALA A 109 -2.41 -0.94 -12.85
N LEU A 110 -3.27 -0.17 -12.16
CA LEU A 110 -3.17 1.29 -12.09
C LEU A 110 -1.87 1.73 -11.42
N ALA A 111 -1.54 1.15 -10.26
CA ALA A 111 -0.30 1.49 -9.55
C ALA A 111 0.96 1.22 -10.40
N ARG A 112 0.96 0.11 -11.16
CA ARG A 112 2.04 -0.21 -12.11
C ARG A 112 2.13 0.79 -13.26
N GLN A 113 1.00 1.26 -13.80
CA GLN A 113 0.98 2.28 -14.85
C GLN A 113 1.54 3.61 -14.36
N ILE A 114 1.11 4.06 -13.17
CA ILE A 114 1.63 5.29 -12.55
C ILE A 114 3.14 5.16 -12.29
N ALA A 115 3.59 4.03 -11.75
CA ALA A 115 5.01 3.78 -11.53
C ALA A 115 5.84 3.76 -12.83
N ALA A 116 5.26 3.33 -13.94
CA ALA A 116 5.91 3.40 -15.26
C ALA A 116 5.95 4.83 -15.79
N ALA A 117 4.85 5.58 -15.68
CA ALA A 117 4.77 6.97 -16.11
C ALA A 117 5.75 7.88 -15.34
N ARG A 118 5.83 7.72 -14.00
CA ARG A 118 6.78 8.45 -13.15
C ARG A 118 8.23 8.18 -13.53
N ARG A 119 8.58 6.93 -13.88
CA ARG A 119 9.93 6.58 -14.36
C ARG A 119 10.26 7.24 -15.68
N ALA A 120 9.35 7.17 -16.64
CA ALA A 120 9.55 7.82 -17.94
C ALA A 120 9.76 9.34 -17.78
N ALA A 121 9.00 9.99 -16.90
CA ALA A 121 9.17 11.41 -16.61
C ALA A 121 10.54 11.74 -15.98
N GLN A 122 11.04 10.89 -15.08
CA GLN A 122 12.38 11.06 -14.48
C GLN A 122 13.51 10.88 -15.51
N GLU A 123 13.39 9.90 -16.41
CA GLU A 123 14.35 9.67 -17.48
C GLU A 123 14.40 10.85 -18.48
N ASP A 124 13.23 11.44 -18.79
CA ASP A 124 13.14 12.64 -19.62
C ASP A 124 13.79 13.86 -18.93
N GLU A 125 13.57 14.06 -17.63
CA GLU A 125 14.20 15.15 -16.86
C GLU A 125 15.73 15.00 -16.75
N ASP A 126 16.23 13.78 -16.55
CA ASP A 126 17.66 13.50 -16.47
C ASP A 126 18.36 13.68 -17.82
N THR A 127 17.69 13.31 -18.92
CA THR A 127 18.23 13.51 -20.28
C THR A 127 18.22 14.97 -20.71
N ASP A 128 17.21 15.76 -20.31
CA ASP A 128 17.17 17.20 -20.54
C ASP A 128 18.17 17.99 -19.65
N ALA A 129 18.47 17.49 -18.45
CA ALA A 129 19.51 18.04 -17.57
C ALA A 129 20.94 17.68 -18.03
N ALA A 130 21.12 16.51 -18.64
CA ALA A 130 22.38 16.01 -19.18
C ALA A 130 22.54 16.31 -20.68
N GLY A 131 22.65 17.59 -21.05
CA GLY A 131 23.05 17.97 -22.41
C GLY A 131 24.46 17.46 -22.77
N GLY A 132 24.59 16.22 -23.27
CA GLY A 132 25.85 15.65 -23.76
C GLY A 132 25.86 14.14 -24.04
N GLU A 133 25.76 13.81 -25.33
CA GLU A 133 26.20 12.59 -26.04
C GLU A 133 26.28 11.21 -25.34
N GLY A 134 25.49 10.26 -25.85
CA GLY A 134 25.70 8.80 -25.76
C GLY A 134 24.37 8.06 -25.82
N GLY A 135 23.95 7.48 -26.94
CA GLY A 135 24.44 6.19 -27.42
C GLY A 135 23.67 5.07 -26.73
N GLY A 136 22.53 4.67 -27.31
CA GLY A 136 21.57 3.76 -26.66
C GLY A 136 22.05 2.32 -26.48
N GLU A 137 21.35 1.59 -25.62
CA GLU A 137 21.29 0.13 -25.62
C GLU A 137 19.92 -0.30 -25.10
N ASP A 138 19.22 -1.07 -25.93
CA ASP A 138 18.05 -1.87 -25.53
C ASP A 138 18.47 -2.83 -24.41
N MET A 139 17.80 -2.78 -23.26
CA MET A 139 17.83 -3.84 -22.26
C MET A 139 16.42 -4.38 -22.02
N ASP A 140 16.02 -5.35 -22.84
CA ASP A 140 15.13 -6.41 -22.40
C ASP A 140 15.88 -7.23 -21.31
N ALA A 141 15.49 -7.08 -20.05
CA ALA A 141 15.66 -8.11 -19.03
C ALA A 141 14.87 -7.71 -17.78
N ASP A 142 14.22 -8.70 -17.18
CA ASP A 142 13.66 -8.66 -15.84
C ASP A 142 14.65 -8.01 -14.84
N GLY A 143 14.51 -6.70 -14.67
CA GLY A 143 15.44 -5.86 -13.91
C GLY A 143 15.34 -6.13 -12.42
N GLU A 144 16.04 -7.15 -11.95
CA GLU A 144 16.54 -7.26 -10.59
C GLU A 144 17.59 -6.14 -10.36
N GLY A 145 17.12 -4.89 -10.35
CA GLY A 145 17.87 -3.70 -9.97
C GLY A 145 17.30 -3.16 -8.66
N GLU A 146 18.19 -2.95 -7.69
CA GLU A 146 17.91 -2.51 -6.32
C GLU A 146 16.96 -1.28 -6.28
N ALA A 147 16.00 -1.30 -5.33
CA ALA A 147 15.18 -0.17 -4.88
C ALA A 147 13.94 0.27 -5.71
N GLN A 148 13.30 -0.60 -6.50
CA GLN A 148 11.97 -0.30 -7.09
C GLN A 148 10.79 -0.70 -6.18
N ILE A 149 9.71 0.08 -6.21
CA ILE A 149 8.43 -0.26 -5.58
C ILE A 149 7.77 -1.40 -6.37
N GLY A 150 7.53 -2.53 -5.72
CA GLY A 150 6.78 -3.65 -6.28
C GLY A 150 5.27 -3.49 -6.06
N PHE A 151 4.47 -4.07 -6.95
CA PHE A 151 3.01 -4.17 -6.77
C PHE A 151 2.52 -5.57 -7.11
N ALA A 152 1.65 -6.16 -6.29
CA ALA A 152 1.11 -7.51 -6.51
C ALA A 152 -0.36 -7.64 -6.09
N GLU A 153 -1.09 -8.53 -6.78
CA GLU A 153 -2.43 -8.91 -6.35
C GLU A 153 -2.33 -9.85 -5.16
N TRP A 154 -2.92 -9.46 -4.02
CA TRP A 154 -2.96 -10.32 -2.83
C TRP A 154 -4.13 -9.94 -1.92
N ASP A 155 -4.93 -10.95 -1.55
CA ASP A 155 -6.02 -10.78 -0.60
C ASP A 155 -5.48 -10.83 0.84
N VAL A 156 -5.46 -9.69 1.53
CA VAL A 156 -5.04 -9.63 2.94
C VAL A 156 -5.85 -10.53 3.87
N LEU A 157 -7.07 -10.91 3.52
CA LEU A 157 -7.90 -11.81 4.34
C LEU A 157 -7.61 -13.28 4.08
N ARG A 158 -7.22 -13.67 2.85
CA ARG A 158 -7.19 -15.09 2.42
C ARG A 158 -5.95 -15.53 1.66
N GLY A 159 -5.16 -14.58 1.15
CA GLY A 159 -3.98 -14.83 0.35
C GLY A 159 -2.92 -15.63 1.10
N ASP A 160 -2.21 -16.48 0.38
CA ASP A 160 -1.10 -17.25 0.92
C ASP A 160 0.02 -16.31 1.36
N PHE A 161 0.56 -16.50 2.57
CA PHE A 161 1.60 -15.62 3.10
C PHE A 161 2.92 -15.73 2.31
N GLY A 162 3.19 -16.87 1.67
CA GLY A 162 4.40 -17.06 0.87
C GLY A 162 4.49 -16.13 -0.35
N ALA A 163 3.37 -15.51 -0.76
CA ALA A 163 3.34 -14.50 -1.82
C ALA A 163 3.83 -13.11 -1.39
N VAL A 164 3.90 -12.84 -0.07
CA VAL A 164 4.29 -11.54 0.49
C VAL A 164 5.39 -11.64 1.56
N LEU A 165 5.66 -12.84 2.06
CA LEU A 165 6.79 -13.18 2.94
C LEU A 165 7.81 -14.00 2.14
N ASP A 166 8.40 -13.34 1.15
CA ASP A 166 9.37 -13.94 0.23
C ASP A 166 10.71 -13.20 0.23
N GLY A 167 11.70 -13.77 -0.46
CA GLY A 167 13.01 -13.13 -0.64
C GLY A 167 13.63 -12.65 0.69
N PRO A 168 14.10 -11.40 0.77
CA PRO A 168 14.63 -10.82 2.01
C PRO A 168 13.59 -10.60 3.12
N GLN A 169 12.29 -10.66 2.81
CA GLN A 169 11.16 -10.41 3.73
C GLN A 169 10.48 -11.71 4.18
N ARG A 170 11.13 -12.87 4.01
CA ARG A 170 10.66 -14.16 4.56
C ARG A 170 10.49 -14.12 6.08
N GLU A 171 11.30 -13.33 6.77
CA GLU A 171 11.23 -13.15 8.23
C GLU A 171 10.34 -11.97 8.67
N GLY A 172 9.69 -11.30 7.73
CA GLY A 172 8.74 -10.22 7.99
C GLY A 172 9.14 -8.86 7.44
N TRP A 173 8.21 -7.92 7.56
CA TRP A 173 8.35 -6.52 7.14
C TRP A 173 8.73 -5.61 8.31
N SER A 174 9.48 -4.53 8.04
CA SER A 174 9.79 -3.52 9.06
C SER A 174 8.54 -2.73 9.41
N VAL A 175 7.77 -2.33 8.39
CA VAL A 175 6.54 -1.56 8.52
C VAL A 175 5.45 -2.16 7.64
N VAL A 176 4.26 -2.33 8.22
CA VAL A 176 3.03 -2.66 7.48
C VAL A 176 2.09 -1.47 7.56
N LEU A 177 1.72 -0.93 6.40
CA LEU A 177 0.86 0.23 6.24
C LEU A 177 -0.57 -0.23 5.96
N ASP A 178 -1.53 0.46 6.55
CA ASP A 178 -2.95 0.28 6.30
C ASP A 178 -3.65 1.64 6.37
N LYS A 179 -3.76 2.28 5.21
CA LYS A 179 -4.35 3.61 5.13
C LYS A 179 -5.89 3.61 5.28
N GLY A 180 -6.54 2.45 5.14
CA GLY A 180 -8.00 2.39 5.05
C GLY A 180 -8.57 1.02 4.73
N THR A 181 -7.72 0.04 4.43
CA THR A 181 -8.15 -1.33 4.13
C THR A 181 -8.92 -1.91 5.29
N PHE A 182 -8.50 -1.67 6.53
CA PHE A 182 -9.28 -2.13 7.68
C PHE A 182 -10.67 -1.47 7.76
N ASP A 183 -10.81 -0.18 7.45
CA ASP A 183 -12.11 0.50 7.38
C ASP A 183 -13.01 -0.13 6.31
N ALA A 184 -12.49 -0.39 5.12
CA ALA A 184 -13.21 -1.10 4.05
C ALA A 184 -13.63 -2.51 4.50
N VAL A 185 -12.72 -3.26 5.12
CA VAL A 185 -12.97 -4.61 5.65
C VAL A 185 -14.05 -4.58 6.74
N CYS A 186 -14.08 -3.55 7.60
CA CYS A 186 -15.12 -3.38 8.61
C CYS A 186 -16.49 -3.06 8.02
N LEU A 187 -16.53 -2.47 6.83
CA LEU A 187 -17.74 -2.21 6.04
C LEU A 187 -18.17 -3.43 5.21
N SER A 188 -17.44 -4.55 5.26
CA SER A 188 -17.87 -5.80 4.64
C SER A 188 -18.89 -6.53 5.51
N GLY A 189 -19.95 -7.03 4.86
CA GLY A 189 -20.93 -7.94 5.48
C GLY A 189 -20.49 -9.40 5.49
N GLU A 190 -19.30 -9.71 4.95
CA GLU A 190 -18.85 -11.07 4.79
C GLU A 190 -18.52 -11.75 6.13
N GLN A 191 -18.86 -13.03 6.21
CA GLN A 191 -18.59 -13.87 7.36
C GLN A 191 -17.76 -15.08 6.94
N ASP A 192 -16.85 -15.48 7.81
CA ASP A 192 -16.11 -16.73 7.67
C ASP A 192 -17.07 -17.91 7.77
N ALA A 193 -17.13 -18.75 6.74
CA ALA A 193 -18.11 -19.83 6.65
C ALA A 193 -17.92 -20.91 7.75
N ALA A 194 -16.71 -21.07 8.27
CA ALA A 194 -16.41 -22.06 9.30
C ALA A 194 -16.78 -21.59 10.71
N THR A 195 -16.61 -20.30 11.00
CA THR A 195 -16.79 -19.73 12.35
C THR A 195 -18.04 -18.86 12.49
N GLY A 196 -18.64 -18.41 11.39
CA GLY A 196 -19.77 -17.47 11.37
C GLY A 196 -19.42 -16.06 11.84
N ARG A 197 -18.13 -15.78 12.07
CA ARG A 197 -17.64 -14.46 12.52
C ARG A 197 -17.42 -13.55 11.33
N ARG A 198 -17.45 -12.23 11.54
CA ARG A 198 -17.12 -11.29 10.46
C ARG A 198 -15.65 -11.44 10.06
N VAL A 199 -15.37 -11.31 8.78
CA VAL A 199 -13.99 -11.41 8.25
C VAL A 199 -13.06 -10.35 8.86
N SER A 200 -13.60 -9.20 9.25
CA SER A 200 -12.86 -8.13 9.94
C SER A 200 -12.29 -8.56 11.30
N GLU A 201 -12.89 -9.54 11.97
CA GLU A 201 -12.38 -10.06 13.25
C GLU A 201 -11.06 -10.84 13.08
N GLY A 202 -10.80 -11.37 11.88
CA GLY A 202 -9.56 -12.07 11.54
C GLY A 202 -8.44 -11.13 11.08
N TYR A 203 -8.75 -9.89 10.71
CA TYR A 203 -7.82 -8.97 10.05
C TYR A 203 -6.56 -8.70 10.88
N ARG A 204 -6.73 -8.41 12.17
CA ARG A 204 -5.59 -8.18 13.08
C ARG A 204 -4.61 -9.34 13.12
N ALA A 205 -5.11 -10.58 13.13
CA ALA A 205 -4.26 -11.76 13.14
C ALA A 205 -3.47 -11.92 11.84
N ARG A 206 -4.09 -11.58 10.70
CA ARG A 206 -3.45 -11.55 9.39
C ARG A 206 -2.32 -10.52 9.34
N VAL A 207 -2.57 -9.29 9.79
CA VAL A 207 -1.57 -8.22 9.82
C VAL A 207 -0.38 -8.58 10.73
N LEU A 208 -0.64 -9.11 11.92
CA LEU A 208 0.44 -9.47 12.84
C LEU A 208 1.37 -10.58 12.31
N ALA A 209 0.86 -11.48 11.48
CA ALA A 209 1.67 -12.53 10.86
C ALA A 209 2.69 -11.98 9.86
N LEU A 210 2.46 -10.79 9.29
CA LEU A 210 3.35 -10.15 8.31
C LEU A 210 4.68 -9.67 8.93
N PHE A 211 4.78 -9.64 10.25
CA PHE A 211 6.02 -9.33 10.93
C PHE A 211 6.94 -10.54 11.13
N GLY A 212 6.51 -11.77 10.82
CA GLY A 212 7.38 -12.97 10.74
C GLY A 212 8.22 -13.31 11.98
N GLY A 213 7.97 -12.68 13.13
CA GLY A 213 8.78 -12.78 14.36
C GLY A 213 9.77 -11.62 14.56
N ALA A 214 9.98 -10.78 13.55
CA ALA A 214 10.73 -9.55 13.63
C ALA A 214 10.04 -8.49 14.52
N LYS A 215 10.84 -7.57 15.07
CA LYS A 215 10.34 -6.35 15.70
C LYS A 215 9.90 -5.38 14.59
N GLY A 216 8.65 -5.46 14.15
CA GLY A 216 8.08 -4.54 13.16
C GLY A 216 6.94 -3.69 13.70
N GLN A 217 6.50 -2.72 12.91
CA GLN A 217 5.46 -1.77 13.27
C GLN A 217 4.30 -1.79 12.27
N ALA A 218 3.07 -1.90 12.79
CA ALA A 218 1.87 -1.67 12.00
C ALA A 218 1.46 -0.20 12.17
N ILE A 219 1.33 0.53 11.06
CA ILE A 219 0.82 1.89 11.02
C ILE A 219 -0.49 1.85 10.26
N SER A 220 -1.58 2.21 10.94
CA SER A 220 -2.89 2.30 10.32
C SER A 220 -3.50 3.68 10.54
N THR A 221 -4.01 4.28 9.49
CA THR A 221 -4.81 5.51 9.60
C THR A 221 -6.27 5.13 9.76
N VAL A 222 -6.75 5.17 11.00
CA VAL A 222 -8.16 4.92 11.30
C VAL A 222 -8.94 6.22 11.10
N ALA A 223 -9.75 6.29 10.04
CA ALA A 223 -10.65 7.40 9.80
C ALA A 223 -12.10 6.90 9.76
N PHE A 224 -12.78 6.98 10.90
CA PHE A 224 -14.22 6.73 10.99
C PHE A 224 -15.01 7.80 10.21
N GLN A 225 -15.27 7.55 8.93
CA GLN A 225 -16.23 8.32 8.15
C GLN A 225 -17.64 8.09 8.70
N ARG A 226 -18.25 9.10 9.34
CA ARG A 226 -19.70 9.15 9.55
C ARG A 226 -20.35 9.27 8.16
N GLN A 227 -20.87 8.18 7.63
CA GLN A 227 -21.64 8.17 6.39
C GLN A 227 -22.71 9.27 6.43
N ARG A 228 -22.65 10.23 5.51
CA ARG A 228 -23.86 10.94 5.07
C ARG A 228 -24.56 10.03 4.09
N ALA A 229 -25.73 9.54 4.51
CA ALA A 229 -26.71 8.84 3.70
C ALA A 229 -27.20 9.70 2.53
#